data_AF-A0A3M8GKN6-F1
#
_entry.id   AF-A0A3M8GKN6-F1
#
_cell.length_a   1.000
_cell.length_b   1.000
_cell.length_c   1.000
_cell.angle_alpha   90.00
_cell.angle_beta   90.00
_cell.angle_gamma   90.00
#
_symmetry.space_group_name_H-M   'P 1'
#
loop_
_entity.id
_entity.type
_entity.pdbx_description
1 polymer ?
#
loop_
_entity_poly.entity_id
_entity_poly.type
_entity_poly.pdbx_seq_one_letter_code
_entity_poly.pdbx_strand_id
1 'polypeptide(L)'
;MILCASCSNDEGGGDIDSSIVGRWSGTYSGDDRGIWTVTVSSSGSVSGTATSSFTQDSAPINGRVTNNGQLSATLGNSEDREFVGQLEENNEAMGTWIDTRRGQDGTWFGTKI
;
A
#
# COMPACT_ATOMS: atom_id res chain seq x y z
N MET A 1 38.07 17.13 27.39
CA MET A 1 37.61 16.88 26.00
C MET A 1 36.37 16.01 26.11
N ILE A 2 35.19 16.63 26.16
CA ILE A 2 33.91 15.92 26.16
C ILE A 2 33.49 15.84 24.69
N LEU A 3 33.45 14.64 24.13
CA LEU A 3 32.87 14.41 22.81
C LEU A 3 31.34 14.41 22.97
N CYS A 4 30.68 15.47 22.49
CA CYS A 4 29.26 15.44 22.19
C CYS A 4 29.08 14.75 20.84
N ALA A 5 28.72 13.46 20.81
CA ALA A 5 28.24 12.80 19.60
C ALA A 5 26.75 13.12 19.43
N SER A 6 26.45 14.37 19.08
CA SER A 6 25.15 14.75 18.53
C SER A 6 25.24 14.60 17.02
N CYS A 7 25.00 13.38 16.51
CA CYS A 7 24.63 13.21 15.11
C CYS A 7 23.13 13.48 14.99
N SER A 8 22.79 14.76 14.92
CA SER A 8 21.55 15.19 14.29
C SER A 8 21.78 15.15 12.79
N ASN A 9 21.15 14.20 12.10
CA ASN A 9 20.80 14.23 10.67
C ASN A 9 19.87 13.04 10.35
N ASP A 10 18.74 12.93 11.05
CA ASP A 10 17.62 12.09 10.58
C ASP A 10 16.87 12.89 9.50
N GLU A 11 17.47 13.00 8.31
CA GLU A 11 16.72 13.24 7.10
C GLU A 11 15.98 11.93 6.78
N GLY A 12 14.70 11.88 7.14
CA GLY A 12 13.83 10.70 7.14
C GLY A 12 13.62 10.05 5.76
N GLY A 13 14.66 9.39 5.26
CA GLY A 13 14.60 8.32 4.27
C GLY A 13 15.05 7.04 4.96
N GLY A 14 14.32 6.59 5.98
CA GLY A 14 14.55 5.28 6.56
C GLY A 14 14.25 4.22 5.51
N ASP A 15 15.24 3.40 5.19
CA ASP A 15 15.05 2.24 4.31
C ASP A 15 13.83 1.45 4.79
N ILE A 16 12.97 1.03 3.86
CA ILE A 16 11.83 0.18 4.19
C ILE A 16 12.32 -1.18 4.62
N ASP A 17 11.69 -1.74 5.66
CA ASP A 17 11.99 -3.09 6.13
C ASP A 17 11.96 -4.07 4.94
N SER A 18 13.05 -4.82 4.78
CA SER A 18 13.19 -5.79 3.69
C SER A 18 12.08 -6.85 3.67
N SER A 19 11.45 -7.13 4.81
CA SER A 19 10.27 -7.99 4.94
C SER A 19 9.02 -7.38 4.27
N ILE A 20 8.97 -6.07 4.07
CA ILE A 20 7.89 -5.37 3.36
C ILE A 20 8.22 -5.23 1.87
N VAL A 21 9.49 -4.97 1.51
CA VAL A 21 9.94 -4.80 0.11
C VAL A 21 9.67 -6.04 -0.72
N GLY A 22 9.03 -5.89 -1.89
CA GLY A 22 8.73 -7.00 -2.79
C GLY A 22 7.33 -6.95 -3.39
N ARG A 23 6.87 -8.08 -3.90
CA ARG A 23 5.56 -8.21 -4.55
C ARG A 23 4.52 -8.69 -3.55
N TRP A 24 3.33 -8.11 -3.65
CA TRP A 24 2.17 -8.43 -2.84
C TRP A 24 0.97 -8.63 -3.75
N SER A 25 0.08 -9.54 -3.38
CA SER A 25 -1.16 -9.76 -4.12
C SER A 25 -2.29 -10.19 -3.21
N GLY A 26 -3.52 -9.98 -3.64
CA GLY A 26 -4.67 -10.33 -2.82
C GLY A 26 -6.00 -10.05 -3.50
N THR A 27 -7.05 -9.98 -2.67
CA THR A 27 -8.41 -9.72 -3.08
C THR A 27 -8.98 -8.53 -2.34
N TYR A 28 -9.88 -7.79 -2.99
CA TYR A 28 -10.74 -6.80 -2.33
C TYR A 28 -12.21 -7.18 -2.47
N SER A 29 -13.02 -6.71 -1.55
CA SER A 29 -14.47 -6.96 -1.46
C SER A 29 -15.18 -5.75 -0.85
N GLY A 30 -16.52 -5.73 -0.89
CA GLY A 30 -17.37 -4.60 -0.48
C GLY A 30 -18.40 -4.33 -1.56
N ASP A 31 -18.58 -3.06 -1.92
CA ASP A 31 -19.47 -2.65 -3.02
C ASP A 31 -18.95 -3.08 -4.41
N ASP A 32 -17.65 -3.34 -4.53
CA ASP A 32 -17.01 -4.04 -5.65
C ASP A 32 -16.13 -5.17 -5.10
N ARG A 33 -15.71 -6.09 -5.98
CA ARG A 33 -14.78 -7.16 -5.62
C ARG A 33 -13.82 -7.46 -6.75
N GLY A 34 -12.63 -7.91 -6.41
CA GLY A 34 -11.62 -8.20 -7.41
C GLY A 34 -10.30 -8.67 -6.84
N ILE A 35 -9.30 -8.70 -7.72
CA ILE A 35 -7.92 -9.03 -7.37
C ILE A 35 -7.05 -7.78 -7.44
N TRP A 36 -5.99 -7.75 -6.67
CA TRP A 36 -4.97 -6.71 -6.75
C TRP A 36 -3.56 -7.29 -6.69
N THR A 37 -2.60 -6.55 -7.22
CA THR A 37 -1.17 -6.85 -7.12
C THR A 37 -0.41 -5.55 -7.04
N VAL A 38 0.55 -5.44 -6.12
CA VAL A 38 1.46 -4.29 -6.02
C VAL A 38 2.91 -4.74 -5.85
N THR A 39 3.83 -3.85 -6.18
CA THR A 39 5.25 -3.96 -5.87
C THR A 39 5.64 -2.80 -4.96
N VAL A 40 6.31 -3.12 -3.85
CA VAL A 40 6.93 -2.18 -2.93
C VAL A 40 8.42 -2.09 -3.25
N SER A 41 8.91 -0.89 -3.55
CA SER A 41 10.35 -0.63 -3.71
C SER A 41 11.06 -0.46 -2.36
N SER A 42 12.39 -0.54 -2.36
CA SER A 42 13.21 -0.26 -1.17
C SER A 42 13.05 1.17 -0.64
N SER A 43 12.61 2.11 -1.48
CA SER A 43 12.29 3.50 -1.12
C SER A 43 10.84 3.69 -0.63
N GLY A 44 10.08 2.61 -0.50
CA GLY A 44 8.68 2.64 -0.06
C GLY A 44 7.69 3.12 -1.10
N SER A 45 8.09 3.20 -2.37
CA SER A 45 7.15 3.49 -3.45
C SER A 45 6.33 2.24 -3.77
N VAL A 46 5.02 2.42 -3.92
CA VAL A 46 4.07 1.35 -4.24
C VAL A 46 3.48 1.60 -5.62
N SER A 47 3.51 0.57 -6.46
CA SER A 47 2.88 0.60 -7.79
C SER A 47 2.26 -0.76 -8.11
N GLY A 48 1.12 -0.76 -8.79
CA GLY A 48 0.38 -1.99 -9.08
C GLY A 48 -0.96 -1.75 -9.75
N THR A 49 -1.84 -2.73 -9.64
CA THR A 49 -3.18 -2.71 -10.26
C THR A 49 -4.21 -3.44 -9.40
N ALA A 50 -5.43 -2.92 -9.34
CA ALA A 50 -6.64 -3.64 -8.94
C ALA A 50 -7.50 -3.91 -10.18
N THR A 51 -8.13 -5.09 -10.27
CA THR A 51 -9.03 -5.45 -11.37
C THR A 51 -10.35 -5.96 -10.80
N SER A 52 -11.46 -5.35 -11.23
CA SER A 52 -12.81 -5.75 -10.82
C SER A 52 -13.19 -7.08 -11.46
N SER A 53 -13.72 -8.00 -10.65
CA SER A 53 -14.30 -9.24 -11.14
C SER A 53 -15.68 -9.04 -11.76
N PHE A 54 -16.33 -7.88 -11.54
CA PHE A 54 -17.64 -7.58 -12.11
C PHE A 54 -17.55 -6.89 -13.47
N THR A 55 -16.76 -5.83 -13.57
CA THR A 55 -16.65 -5.06 -14.82
C THR A 55 -15.48 -5.49 -15.69
N GLN A 56 -14.51 -6.22 -15.14
CA GLN A 56 -13.21 -6.54 -15.75
C GLN A 56 -12.33 -5.32 -16.01
N ASP A 57 -12.71 -4.14 -15.49
CA ASP A 57 -11.87 -2.95 -15.58
C ASP A 57 -10.72 -3.02 -14.57
N SER A 58 -9.55 -2.51 -14.98
CA SER A 58 -8.39 -2.37 -14.11
C SER A 58 -8.13 -0.90 -13.79
N ALA A 59 -7.75 -0.64 -12.54
CA ALA A 59 -7.24 0.66 -12.09
C ALA A 59 -5.82 0.50 -11.54
N PRO A 60 -4.90 1.44 -11.81
CA PRO A 60 -3.59 1.42 -11.17
C PRO A 60 -3.71 1.67 -9.67
N ILE A 61 -2.83 1.07 -8.88
CA ILE A 61 -2.61 1.40 -7.47
C ILE A 61 -1.27 2.12 -7.40
N ASN A 62 -1.25 3.34 -6.88
CA ASN A 62 -0.02 4.11 -6.69
C ASN A 62 0.02 4.71 -5.29
N GLY A 63 1.16 4.64 -4.61
CA GLY A 63 1.25 5.18 -3.26
C GLY A 63 2.60 5.02 -2.59
N ARG A 64 2.57 5.03 -1.27
CA ARG A 64 3.72 4.80 -0.41
C ARG A 64 3.40 3.83 0.71
N VAL A 65 4.43 3.15 1.16
CA VAL A 65 4.43 2.42 2.43
C VAL A 65 5.51 3.00 3.33
N THR A 66 5.24 3.07 4.62
CA THR A 66 6.22 3.45 5.64
C THR A 66 7.05 2.24 6.08
N ASN A 67 8.11 2.47 6.85
CA ASN A 67 8.97 1.39 7.35
C ASN A 67 8.21 0.40 8.28
N ASN A 68 7.17 0.86 8.97
CA ASN A 68 6.32 -0.02 9.77
C ASN A 68 5.17 -0.65 8.98
N GLY A 69 5.17 -0.58 7.64
CA GLY A 69 4.20 -1.27 6.78
C GLY A 69 2.86 -0.55 6.55
N GLN A 70 2.70 0.69 7.02
CA GLN A 70 1.48 1.45 6.78
C GLN A 70 1.42 1.88 5.32
N LEU A 71 0.41 1.40 4.59
CA LEU A 71 0.14 1.70 3.19
C LEU A 71 -0.82 2.88 3.05
N SER A 72 -0.42 3.86 2.26
CA SER A 72 -1.27 4.93 1.74
C SER A 72 -1.14 4.99 0.23
N ALA A 73 -2.19 4.58 -0.48
CA ALA A 73 -2.23 4.58 -1.94
C ALA A 73 -3.59 5.05 -2.48
N THR A 74 -3.64 5.34 -3.77
CA THR A 74 -4.86 5.68 -4.51
C THR A 74 -5.16 4.65 -5.60
N LEU A 75 -6.44 4.46 -5.90
CA LEU A 75 -6.93 3.69 -7.04
C LEU A 75 -7.20 4.62 -8.23
N GLY A 76 -6.45 4.46 -9.32
CA GLY A 76 -6.51 5.37 -10.46
C GLY A 76 -5.58 6.57 -10.28
N ASN A 77 -5.99 7.71 -10.84
CA ASN A 77 -5.20 8.95 -10.85
C ASN A 77 -5.89 10.05 -10.04
N SER A 78 -6.66 9.68 -9.02
CA SER A 78 -7.56 10.59 -8.33
C SER A 78 -7.60 10.32 -6.82
N GLU A 79 -7.53 11.38 -6.03
CA GLU A 79 -7.43 11.34 -4.56
C GLU A 79 -8.73 10.93 -3.86
N ASP A 80 -9.85 10.93 -4.57
CA ASP A 80 -11.16 10.50 -4.05
C ASP A 80 -11.32 8.97 -4.01
N ARG A 81 -10.29 8.24 -4.43
CA ARG A 81 -10.27 6.78 -4.45
C ARG A 81 -9.04 6.28 -3.69
N GLU A 82 -9.21 5.93 -2.42
CA GLU A 82 -8.09 5.51 -1.56
C GLU A 82 -8.00 3.98 -1.46
N PHE A 83 -6.78 3.49 -1.23
CA PHE A 83 -6.44 2.10 -0.96
C PHE A 83 -5.38 2.08 0.14
N VAL A 84 -5.82 1.89 1.38
CA VAL A 84 -5.01 2.09 2.59
C VAL A 84 -5.03 0.84 3.46
N GLY A 85 -3.97 0.62 4.24
CA GLY A 85 -3.92 -0.52 5.16
C GLY A 85 -2.53 -0.80 5.70
N GLN A 86 -2.27 -2.06 6.02
CA GLN A 86 -1.08 -2.51 6.72
C GLN A 86 -0.48 -3.73 6.02
N LEU A 87 0.83 -3.68 5.72
CA LEU A 87 1.65 -4.82 5.33
C LEU A 87 2.42 -5.28 6.57
N GLU A 88 2.26 -6.54 6.95
CA GLU A 88 2.83 -7.09 8.17
C GLU A 88 4.06 -7.95 7.87
N GLU A 89 4.99 -8.03 8.83
CA GLU A 89 6.22 -8.81 8.72
C GLU A 89 5.97 -10.32 8.58
N ASN A 90 4.77 -10.79 8.95
CA ASN A 90 4.32 -12.17 8.78
C ASN A 90 3.88 -12.51 7.33
N ASN A 91 4.10 -11.60 6.38
CA ASN A 91 3.67 -11.69 4.98
C ASN A 91 2.16 -11.62 4.76
N GLU A 92 1.38 -11.17 5.74
CA GLU A 92 -0.04 -10.86 5.58
C GLU A 92 -0.24 -9.35 5.40
N ALA A 93 -1.30 -8.97 4.71
CA ALA A 93 -1.67 -7.57 4.56
C ALA A 93 -3.19 -7.43 4.54
N MET A 94 -3.69 -6.34 5.13
CA MET A 94 -5.12 -6.04 5.14
C MET A 94 -5.38 -4.54 5.21
N GLY A 95 -6.57 -4.13 4.76
CA GLY A 95 -6.97 -2.74 4.81
C GLY A 95 -8.33 -2.46 4.20
N THR A 96 -8.53 -1.21 3.82
CA THR A 96 -9.77 -0.69 3.24
C THR A 96 -9.53 0.01 1.92
N TRP A 97 -10.59 0.12 1.14
CA TRP A 97 -10.65 0.97 -0.04
C TRP A 97 -11.94 1.81 0.01
N ILE A 98 -11.90 2.98 -0.61
CA ILE A 98 -13.05 3.86 -0.74
C ILE A 98 -13.05 4.51 -2.12
N ASP A 99 -14.23 4.74 -2.69
CA ASP A 99 -14.49 5.61 -3.84
C ASP A 99 -15.57 6.62 -3.43
N THR A 100 -15.12 7.79 -2.97
CA THR A 100 -16.01 8.83 -2.44
C THR A 100 -16.89 9.46 -3.52
N ARG A 101 -16.51 9.40 -4.80
CA ARG A 101 -17.36 9.87 -5.91
C ARG A 101 -18.59 9.01 -6.09
N ARG A 102 -18.45 7.70 -5.87
CA ARG A 102 -19.53 6.72 -6.00
C ARG A 102 -20.20 6.38 -4.68
N GLY A 103 -19.62 6.82 -3.55
CA GLY A 103 -20.07 6.45 -2.21
C GLY A 103 -19.94 4.95 -1.99
N GLN A 104 -18.83 4.37 -2.46
CA GLN A 104 -18.54 2.94 -2.39
C GLN A 104 -17.34 2.67 -1.49
N ASP A 105 -17.35 1.56 -0.78
CA ASP A 105 -16.24 1.16 0.07
C ASP A 105 -16.13 -0.36 0.26
N GLY A 106 -15.05 -0.76 0.92
CA GLY A 106 -14.87 -2.13 1.34
C GLY A 106 -13.51 -2.42 1.94
N THR A 107 -13.19 -3.71 1.99
CA THR A 107 -11.97 -4.24 2.61
C THR A 107 -11.13 -5.03 1.61
N TRP A 108 -9.85 -5.17 1.90
CA TRP A 108 -8.94 -6.02 1.15
C TRP A 108 -8.02 -6.81 2.06
N PHE A 109 -7.59 -7.95 1.55
CA PHE A 109 -6.62 -8.84 2.16
C PHE A 109 -5.60 -9.25 1.10
N GLY A 110 -4.37 -9.55 1.51
CA GLY A 110 -3.35 -10.10 0.62
C GLY A 110 -2.18 -10.70 1.36
N THR A 111 -1.26 -11.25 0.56
CA THR A 111 -0.03 -11.86 1.04
C THR A 111 1.14 -11.45 0.16
N LYS A 112 2.34 -11.49 0.74
CA LYS A 112 3.58 -11.37 -0.01
C LYS A 112 3.80 -12.62 -0.89
N ILE A 113 4.36 -12.44 -2.09
CA ILE A 113 4.60 -13.52 -3.09
C ILE A 113 6.06 -13.58 -3.56
#